data_AF-A0A2X2JVX3-F1
#
_entry.id   AF-A0A2X2JVX3-F1
#
_cell.length_a   1.000
_cell.length_b   1.000
_cell.length_c   1.000
_cell.angle_alpha   90.00
_cell.angle_beta   90.00
_cell.angle_gamma   90.00
#
_symmetry.space_group_name_H-M   'P 1'
#
loop_
_entity.id
_entity.type
_entity.pdbx_description
1 polymer ?
#
loop_
_entity_poly.entity_id
_entity_poly.type
_entity_poly.pdbx_seq_one_letter_code
_entity_poly.pdbx_strand_id
1 'polypeptide(L)'
;MTIQHVKQLKDIILEAVTNKYYDGFVITHGTDTLEETAFLLDLILGIEQPVVITGAMRSSNEIGSDGLYNYISAIRVASDEKARHKGVMVVFNDEIHTGVMLPKHIRLIQTHFKVQIMVR
;
A
#
# COMPACT_ATOMS: atom_id res chain seq x y z
N MET A 1 7.62 -11.21 -3.12
CA MET A 1 8.36 -9.99 -2.72
C MET A 1 9.76 -10.39 -2.25
N THR A 2 10.79 -9.57 -2.47
CA THR A 2 12.14 -9.75 -1.89
C THR A 2 12.62 -8.42 -1.30
N ILE A 3 13.68 -8.42 -0.47
CA ILE A 3 14.23 -7.17 0.07
C ILE A 3 14.66 -6.20 -1.04
N GLN A 4 15.17 -6.71 -2.16
CA GLN A 4 15.56 -5.88 -3.29
C GLN A 4 14.36 -5.14 -3.90
N HIS A 5 13.19 -5.78 -3.97
CA HIS A 5 11.98 -5.12 -4.44
C HIS A 5 11.49 -4.05 -3.46
N VAL A 6 11.60 -4.27 -2.15
CA VAL A 6 11.27 -3.25 -1.14
C VAL A 6 12.21 -2.06 -1.23
N LYS A 7 13.51 -2.31 -1.46
CA LYS A 7 14.48 -1.25 -1.73
C LYS A 7 14.13 -0.45 -3.00
N GLN A 8 13.75 -1.13 -4.08
CA GLN A 8 13.29 -0.46 -5.30
C GLN A 8 12.05 0.40 -5.06
N LEU A 9 11.06 -0.09 -4.31
CA LEU A 9 9.89 0.70 -3.92
C LEU A 9 10.27 1.95 -3.13
N LYS A 10 11.16 1.81 -2.14
CA LYS A 10 11.69 2.94 -1.38
C LYS A 10 12.32 3.98 -2.30
N ASP A 11 13.22 3.55 -3.18
CA ASP A 11 13.96 4.47 -4.07
C ASP A 11 12.99 5.24 -4.98
N ILE A 12 11.98 4.57 -5.56
CA ILE A 12 10.93 5.20 -6.38
C ILE A 12 10.14 6.24 -5.59
N ILE A 13 9.74 5.92 -4.35
CA ILE A 13 8.96 6.83 -3.51
C ILE A 13 9.79 8.05 -3.11
N LEU A 14 11.05 7.86 -2.71
CA LEU A 14 11.92 8.97 -2.30
C LEU A 14 12.29 9.88 -3.48
N GLU A 15 12.55 9.31 -4.65
CA GLU A 15 12.76 10.08 -5.87
C GLU A 15 11.52 10.90 -6.20
N ALA A 16 10.33 10.29 -6.09
CA ALA A 16 9.06 10.95 -6.30
C ALA A 16 8.89 12.13 -5.33
N VAL A 17 9.05 11.93 -4.03
CA VAL A 17 8.96 12.99 -3.01
C VAL A 17 9.94 14.13 -3.27
N THR A 18 11.15 13.83 -3.74
CA THR A 18 12.20 14.84 -3.96
C THR A 18 11.94 15.68 -5.22
N ASN A 19 11.55 15.04 -6.31
CA ASN A 19 11.50 15.67 -7.63
C ASN A 19 10.11 16.17 -8.02
N LYS A 20 9.06 15.70 -7.33
CA LYS A 20 7.67 15.95 -7.68
C LYS A 20 6.85 16.08 -6.39
N TYR A 21 6.12 17.17 -6.25
CA TYR A 21 5.17 17.31 -5.16
C TYR A 21 4.02 16.33 -5.42
N TYR A 22 3.99 15.24 -4.65
CA TYR A 22 2.89 14.29 -4.61
C TYR A 22 2.30 14.28 -3.21
N ASP A 23 0.97 14.25 -3.17
CA ASP A 23 0.22 14.30 -1.91
C ASP A 23 0.13 12.92 -1.22
N GLY A 24 0.32 11.82 -1.96
CA GLY A 24 0.28 10.47 -1.40
C GLY A 24 0.59 9.37 -2.41
N PHE A 25 0.77 8.15 -1.89
CA PHE A 25 1.16 6.97 -2.68
C PHE A 25 0.22 5.79 -2.42
N VAL A 26 -0.17 5.11 -3.49
CA VAL A 26 -0.90 3.82 -3.41
C VAL A 26 -0.07 2.72 -4.09
N ILE A 27 0.14 1.62 -3.37
CA ILE A 27 0.89 0.44 -3.84
C ILE A 27 -0.08 -0.74 -3.92
N THR A 28 -0.25 -1.32 -5.11
CA THR A 28 -0.99 -2.59 -5.22
C THR A 28 -0.04 -3.76 -5.02
N HIS A 29 -0.43 -4.70 -4.17
CA HIS A 29 0.42 -5.76 -3.70
C HIS A 29 -0.38 -7.05 -3.50
N GLY A 30 0.27 -8.21 -3.74
CA GLY A 30 -0.32 -9.51 -3.40
C GLY A 30 -0.39 -9.71 -1.89
N THR A 31 -1.45 -10.31 -1.40
CA THR A 31 -1.71 -10.45 0.06
C THR A 31 -0.65 -11.29 0.79
N ASP A 32 0.00 -12.25 0.13
CA ASP A 32 0.91 -13.24 0.76
C ASP A 32 2.05 -12.64 1.61
N THR A 33 2.57 -11.47 1.24
CA THR A 33 3.67 -10.80 1.97
C THR A 33 3.40 -9.31 2.14
N LEU A 34 2.12 -8.92 2.12
CA LEU A 34 1.73 -7.51 2.16
C LEU A 34 2.10 -6.89 3.50
N GLU A 35 1.82 -7.58 4.60
CA GLU A 35 2.10 -7.15 5.97
C GLU A 35 3.60 -6.88 6.19
N GLU A 36 4.47 -7.81 5.78
CA GLU A 36 5.91 -7.66 5.92
C GLU A 36 6.46 -6.52 5.06
N THR A 37 5.88 -6.31 3.88
CA THR A 37 6.24 -5.19 3.00
C THR A 37 5.83 -3.86 3.62
N ALA A 38 4.62 -3.76 4.16
CA ALA A 38 4.11 -2.57 4.83
C ALA A 38 4.96 -2.21 6.05
N PHE A 39 5.23 -3.20 6.91
CA PHE A 39 6.07 -3.04 8.08
C PHE A 39 7.48 -2.58 7.72
N LEU A 40 8.13 -3.22 6.74
CA LEU A 40 9.48 -2.85 6.35
C LEU A 40 9.54 -1.43 5.75
N LEU A 41 8.58 -1.06 4.90
CA LEU A 41 8.50 0.29 4.35
C LEU A 41 8.26 1.35 5.44
N ASP A 42 7.42 1.07 6.43
CA ASP A 42 7.14 1.96 7.56
C ASP A 42 8.42 2.33 8.31
N LEU A 43 9.30 1.35 8.53
CA LEU A 43 10.58 1.55 9.22
C LEU A 43 11.60 2.35 8.42
N ILE A 44 11.56 2.32 7.08
CA ILE A 44 12.69 2.79 6.23
C ILE A 44 12.39 4.00 5.37
N LEU A 45 11.12 4.39 5.20
CA LEU A 45 10.72 5.52 4.34
C LEU A 45 10.96 6.87 5.01
N GLY A 46 10.45 7.06 6.23
CA GLY A 46 10.65 8.30 6.99
C GLY A 46 10.09 9.57 6.31
N ILE A 47 9.00 9.45 5.56
CA ILE A 47 8.34 10.57 4.87
C ILE A 47 7.01 10.93 5.54
N GLU A 48 6.51 12.14 5.30
CA GLU A 48 5.24 12.62 5.87
C GLU A 48 4.02 12.24 5.03
N GLN A 49 4.23 12.08 3.72
CA GLN A 49 3.20 11.72 2.76
C GLN A 49 2.61 10.35 3.12
N PRO A 50 1.29 10.19 3.06
CA PRO A 50 0.65 8.90 3.27
C PRO A 50 1.09 7.89 2.21
N VAL A 51 1.43 6.69 2.66
CA VAL A 51 1.72 5.54 1.81
C VAL A 51 0.73 4.44 2.15
N VAL A 52 -0.12 4.09 1.20
CA VAL A 52 -1.17 3.09 1.38
C VAL A 52 -0.86 1.86 0.52
N ILE A 53 -0.84 0.69 1.14
CA ILE A 53 -0.70 -0.59 0.46
C ILE A 53 -2.08 -1.27 0.43
N THR A 54 -2.43 -1.85 -0.70
CA THR A 54 -3.70 -2.56 -0.86
C THR A 54 -3.54 -3.77 -1.77
N GLY A 55 -4.51 -4.66 -1.73
CA GLY A 55 -4.55 -5.89 -2.52
C GLY A 55 -5.98 -6.38 -2.70
N ALA A 56 -6.12 -7.63 -3.13
CA ALA A 56 -7.41 -8.31 -3.27
C ALA A 56 -7.26 -9.77 -2.81
N MET A 57 -8.29 -10.33 -2.15
CA MET A 57 -8.33 -11.77 -1.87
C MET A 57 -8.81 -12.57 -3.08
N ARG A 58 -9.60 -11.92 -3.96
CA ARG A 58 -10.16 -12.53 -5.16
C ARG A 58 -9.60 -11.86 -6.41
N SER A 59 -9.29 -12.68 -7.39
CA SER A 59 -8.89 -12.24 -8.72
C SER A 59 -9.94 -11.31 -9.33
N SER A 60 -9.51 -10.41 -10.21
CA SER A 60 -10.38 -9.43 -10.87
C SER A 60 -11.53 -10.06 -11.67
N ASN A 61 -11.37 -11.32 -12.07
CA ASN A 61 -12.34 -12.04 -12.89
C ASN A 61 -13.30 -12.91 -12.06
N GLU A 62 -13.11 -12.98 -10.75
CA GLU A 62 -13.97 -13.75 -9.86
C GLU A 62 -15.20 -12.92 -9.44
N ILE A 63 -16.34 -13.60 -9.31
CA ILE A 63 -17.54 -12.98 -8.75
C ILE A 63 -17.24 -12.56 -7.31
N GLY A 64 -17.55 -11.30 -6.99
CA GLY A 64 -17.25 -10.72 -5.69
C GLY A 64 -15.80 -10.26 -5.54
N SER A 65 -15.10 -9.94 -6.64
CA SER A 65 -13.77 -9.32 -6.59
C SER A 65 -13.79 -8.04 -5.75
N ASP A 66 -12.87 -7.98 -4.80
CA ASP A 66 -12.68 -6.91 -3.83
C ASP A 66 -11.61 -5.89 -4.26
N GLY A 67 -10.81 -6.21 -5.29
CA GLY A 67 -9.65 -5.41 -5.68
C GLY A 67 -9.97 -3.97 -6.09
N LEU A 68 -11.05 -3.75 -6.85
CA LEU A 68 -11.43 -2.40 -7.26
C LEU A 68 -11.93 -1.57 -6.06
N TYR A 69 -12.70 -2.18 -5.17
CA TYR A 69 -13.20 -1.52 -3.96
C TYR A 69 -12.06 -1.15 -3.02
N ASN A 70 -11.17 -2.11 -2.72
CA ASN A 70 -9.97 -1.88 -1.91
C ASN A 70 -9.08 -0.78 -2.52
N TYR A 71 -8.91 -0.77 -3.85
CA TYR A 71 -8.13 0.23 -4.55
C TYR A 71 -8.72 1.65 -4.46
N ILE A 72 -10.04 1.80 -4.63
CA ILE A 72 -10.73 3.09 -4.47
C ILE A 72 -10.60 3.59 -3.03
N SER A 73 -10.80 2.71 -2.05
CA SER A 73 -10.63 3.05 -0.63
C SER A 73 -9.19 3.46 -0.32
N ALA A 74 -8.19 2.77 -0.89
CA ALA A 74 -6.79 3.11 -0.73
C ALA A 74 -6.46 4.50 -1.29
N ILE A 75 -6.99 4.87 -2.46
CA ILE A 75 -6.83 6.22 -3.02
C ILE A 75 -7.45 7.27 -2.09
N ARG A 76 -8.68 7.03 -1.60
CA ARG A 76 -9.33 7.97 -0.68
C ARG A 76 -8.51 8.22 0.58
N VAL A 77 -7.93 7.16 1.16
CA VAL A 77 -7.06 7.26 2.32
C VAL A 77 -5.75 7.98 1.98
N ALA A 78 -5.13 7.68 0.84
CA ALA A 78 -3.89 8.33 0.41
C ALA A 78 -4.07 9.83 0.07
N SER A 79 -5.30 10.29 -0.15
CA SER A 79 -5.63 11.69 -0.40
C SER A 79 -6.20 12.44 0.80
N ASP A 80 -6.37 11.79 1.95
CA ASP A 80 -6.90 12.45 3.16
C ASP A 80 -5.77 13.11 3.97
N GLU A 81 -5.93 14.38 4.32
CA GLU A 81 -4.94 15.09 5.15
C GLU A 81 -4.70 14.42 6.51
N LYS A 82 -5.72 13.74 7.07
CA LYS A 82 -5.62 13.01 8.35
C LYS A 82 -4.71 11.78 8.27
N ALA A 83 -4.41 11.31 7.06
CA ALA A 83 -3.50 10.20 6.81
C ALA A 83 -2.01 10.62 6.88
N ARG A 84 -1.71 11.92 6.82
CA ARG A 84 -0.33 12.41 6.96
C ARG A 84 0.25 12.02 8.31
N HIS A 85 1.54 11.70 8.33
CA HIS A 85 2.28 11.27 9.52
C HIS A 85 1.73 9.99 10.21
N LYS A 86 0.90 9.20 9.52
CA LYS A 86 0.42 7.91 10.03
C LYS A 86 1.32 6.73 9.63
N GLY A 87 2.43 7.01 8.96
CA GLY A 87 3.32 5.99 8.42
C GLY A 87 2.70 5.26 7.23
N VAL A 88 3.12 4.02 7.02
CA VAL A 88 2.55 3.13 6.00
C VAL A 88 1.27 2.50 6.53
N MET A 89 0.20 2.56 5.74
CA MET A 89 -1.09 1.98 6.05
C MET A 89 -1.45 0.87 5.08
N VAL A 90 -2.28 -0.06 5.54
CA VAL A 90 -2.89 -1.11 4.73
C VAL A 90 -4.39 -0.89 4.69
N VAL A 91 -4.96 -0.82 3.49
CA VAL A 91 -6.40 -0.70 3.28
C VAL A 91 -6.93 -1.98 2.66
N PHE A 92 -7.87 -2.61 3.36
CA PHE A 92 -8.42 -3.90 3.00
C PHE A 92 -9.80 -4.11 3.65
N ASN A 93 -10.78 -4.67 2.93
CA ASN A 93 -12.10 -5.00 3.47
C ASN A 93 -12.76 -3.85 4.27
N ASP A 94 -12.69 -2.62 3.75
CA ASP A 94 -13.20 -1.40 4.39
C ASP A 94 -12.55 -1.02 5.75
N GLU A 95 -11.43 -1.66 6.11
CA GLU A 95 -10.63 -1.34 7.28
C GLU A 95 -9.30 -0.67 6.91
N ILE A 96 -8.79 0.15 7.83
CA ILE A 96 -7.48 0.82 7.73
C ILE A 96 -6.61 0.30 8.87
N HIS A 97 -5.49 -0.32 8.52
CA HIS A 97 -4.50 -0.81 9.47
C HIS A 97 -3.20 -0.02 9.34
N THR A 98 -2.48 0.17 10.44
CA THR A 98 -1.10 0.71 10.39
C THR A 98 -0.11 -0.44 10.23
N GLY A 99 1.02 -0.22 9.56
CA GLY A 99 2.03 -1.25 9.30
C GLY A 99 2.60 -1.95 10.54
N VAL A 100 2.39 -1.40 11.73
CA VAL A 100 2.83 -1.95 13.03
C VAL A 100 1.78 -2.87 13.68
N MET A 101 0.50 -2.77 13.31
CA MET A 101 -0.64 -3.37 14.04
C MET A 101 -1.49 -4.31 13.19
N LEU A 102 -0.86 -5.12 12.33
CA LEU A 102 -1.56 -6.15 11.57
C LEU A 102 -1.63 -7.46 12.38
N PRO A 103 -2.81 -8.09 12.55
CA PRO A 103 -2.89 -9.43 13.10
C PRO A 103 -2.27 -10.44 12.12
N LYS A 104 -1.36 -11.31 12.62
CA LYS A 104 -0.58 -12.33 11.89
C LYS A 104 -1.38 -13.38 11.05
N HIS A 105 -2.67 -13.19 10.80
CA HIS A 105 -3.56 -14.17 10.20
C HIS A 105 -4.22 -13.71 8.89
N ILE A 106 -3.51 -12.97 8.03
CA ILE A 106 -3.91 -12.80 6.63
C ILE A 106 -3.01 -13.68 5.76
N ARG A 107 -3.32 -14.97 5.66
CA ARG A 107 -2.89 -15.79 4.50
C ARG A 107 -4.07 -15.78 3.53
N LEU A 108 -3.87 -15.56 2.22
CA LEU A 108 -4.67 -16.09 1.09
C LEU A 108 -4.37 -15.41 -0.27
N ILE A 109 -3.88 -16.21 -1.22
CA ILE A 109 -3.94 -16.23 -2.71
C ILE A 109 -3.42 -15.00 -3.51
N GLN A 110 -2.46 -15.28 -4.40
CA GLN A 110 -1.77 -14.38 -5.33
C GLN A 110 -2.67 -13.52 -6.22
N THR A 111 -2.31 -12.25 -6.38
CA THR A 111 -2.48 -11.53 -7.65
C THR A 111 -1.37 -10.47 -7.85
N HIS A 112 -1.06 -10.20 -9.12
CA HIS A 112 0.15 -9.56 -9.66
C HIS A 112 0.49 -8.17 -9.09
N PHE A 113 1.79 -7.88 -9.01
CA PHE A 113 2.38 -6.61 -8.58
C PHE A 113 2.25 -5.52 -9.67
N LYS A 114 1.63 -4.38 -9.35
CA LYS A 114 1.65 -3.15 -10.17
C LYS A 114 1.82 -1.92 -9.28
N VAL A 115 2.69 -0.99 -9.68
CA VAL A 115 2.78 0.34 -9.08
C VAL A 115 1.92 1.29 -9.92
N GLN A 116 0.81 1.79 -9.38
CA GLN A 116 -0.10 2.75 -10.02
C GLN A 116 -1.02 3.29 -8.90
N ILE A 117 -1.19 4.57 -8.56
CA ILE A 117 -1.10 5.87 -9.23
C ILE A 117 -0.54 6.87 -8.21
N MET A 118 0.18 7.90 -8.69
CA MET A 118 0.62 9.05 -7.89
C MET A 118 -0.46 10.11 -7.90
N VAL A 119 -1.05 10.42 -6.74
CA VAL A 119 -2.08 11.47 -6.65
C VAL A 119 -1.35 12.81 -6.55
N ARG A 120 -1.73 13.71 -7.45
CA ARG A 120 -1.17 15.07 -7.60
C ARG A 120 -1.30 15.87 -6.33
#